data_AF-A0A317Z7J4-F1
#
_entry.id   AF-A0A317Z7J4-F1
#
_cell.length_a   1.000
_cell.length_b   1.000
_cell.length_c   1.000
_cell.angle_alpha   90.00
_cell.angle_beta   90.00
_cell.angle_gamma   90.00
#
_symmetry.space_group_name_H-M   'P 1'
#
loop_
_entity.id
_entity.type
_entity.pdbx_description
1 polymer ?
#
loop_
_entity_poly.entity_id
_entity_poly.type
_entity_poly.pdbx_seq_one_letter_code
_entity_poly.pdbx_strand_id
1 'polypeptide(L)'
;KQVPIWIADYVLASYGTGAVMAVPAHDERDYEFATTFDLPVVTVIENDAETPYYTGDGAHVQSGELDGLNNEAAIAKAIELLEAKGLGEKKVNYKLRDWLFSRQRYWGEPIPIIHWEDGSMTTVPENELPLLLPKTDE
;
A
#
# COMPACT_ATOMS: atom_id res chain seq x y z
N LYS A 1 11.19 21.77 4.82
CA LYS A 1 11.71 21.19 6.09
C LYS A 1 12.35 19.85 5.76
N GLN A 2 13.41 19.45 6.46
CA GLN A 2 13.91 18.08 6.36
C GLN A 2 13.00 17.16 7.18
N VAL A 3 12.77 15.94 6.70
CA VAL A 3 11.94 14.92 7.36
C VAL A 3 12.80 13.66 7.54
N PRO A 4 12.83 13.03 8.72
CA PRO A 4 13.60 11.81 8.93
C PRO A 4 13.00 10.63 8.17
N ILE A 5 13.85 9.68 7.76
CA ILE A 5 13.43 8.42 7.13
C ILE A 5 13.63 7.30 8.14
N TRP A 6 12.58 6.51 8.37
CA TRP A 6 12.56 5.40 9.30
C TRP A 6 12.22 4.10 8.58
N ILE A 7 12.69 2.98 9.13
CA ILE A 7 12.30 1.64 8.71
C ILE A 7 11.46 1.07 9.86
N ALA A 8 10.24 0.66 9.55
CA ALA A 8 9.30 0.10 10.50
C ALA A 8 8.64 -1.16 9.92
N ASP A 9 8.35 -2.12 10.79
CA ASP A 9 7.78 -3.42 10.44
C ASP A 9 6.31 -3.35 9.97
N TYR A 10 5.57 -2.34 10.42
CA TYR A 10 4.18 -2.10 9.99
C TYR A 10 4.07 -1.60 8.54
N VAL A 11 5.19 -1.19 7.92
CA VAL A 11 5.26 -0.79 6.51
C VAL A 11 5.62 -2.01 5.66
N LEU A 12 4.62 -2.58 4.98
CA LEU A 12 4.79 -3.77 4.17
C LEU A 12 5.46 -3.44 2.82
N ALA A 13 6.67 -3.96 2.60
CA ALA A 13 7.40 -3.80 1.34
C ALA A 13 6.61 -4.27 0.11
N SER A 14 5.71 -5.24 0.27
CA SER A 14 4.90 -5.81 -0.80
C SER A 14 3.59 -5.05 -1.09
N TYR A 15 3.32 -3.94 -0.40
CA TYR A 15 2.08 -3.18 -0.56
C TYR A 15 2.36 -1.72 -0.97
N GLY A 16 1.62 -1.22 -1.96
CA GLY A 16 1.87 0.10 -2.53
C GLY A 16 3.27 0.18 -3.14
N THR A 17 4.06 1.15 -2.71
CA THR A 17 5.48 1.31 -3.11
C THR A 17 6.45 0.71 -2.09
N GLY A 18 5.96 0.11 -1.01
CA GLY A 18 6.77 -0.32 0.13
C GLY A 18 7.25 0.84 1.02
N ALA A 19 6.75 2.06 0.80
CA ALA A 19 7.01 3.23 1.63
C ALA A 19 5.71 4.03 1.82
N VAL A 20 5.57 4.66 2.99
CA VAL A 20 4.40 5.50 3.33
C VAL A 20 4.88 6.83 3.91
N MET A 21 4.10 7.88 3.69
CA MET A 21 4.27 9.12 4.44
C MET A 21 3.53 8.97 5.78
N ALA A 22 4.23 9.22 6.88
CA ALA A 22 3.62 9.16 8.21
C ALA A 22 2.95 10.51 8.53
N VAL A 23 1.69 10.48 8.98
CA VAL A 23 0.94 11.67 9.40
C VAL A 23 0.38 11.46 10.82
N PRO A 24 1.22 11.59 11.87
CA PRO A 24 0.85 11.18 13.22
C PRO A 24 -0.39 11.86 13.81
N ALA A 25 -0.71 13.08 13.41
CA ALA A 25 -1.90 13.76 13.91
C ALA A 25 -3.21 13.17 13.35
N HIS A 26 -3.14 12.36 12.28
CA HIS A 26 -4.31 11.93 11.49
C HIS A 26 -4.30 10.43 11.12
N ASP A 27 -3.34 9.64 11.60
CA ASP A 27 -3.33 8.16 11.53
C ASP A 27 -2.88 7.60 12.88
N GLU A 28 -3.65 6.67 13.44
CA GLU A 28 -3.42 6.04 14.74
C GLU A 28 -2.07 5.32 14.83
N ARG A 29 -1.68 4.58 13.79
CA ARG A 29 -0.43 3.79 13.79
C ARG A 29 0.78 4.72 13.74
N ASP A 30 0.66 5.79 12.94
CA ASP A 30 1.70 6.81 12.86
C ASP A 30 1.79 7.62 14.17
N TYR A 31 0.66 7.84 14.86
CA TYR A 31 0.63 8.46 16.18
C TYR A 31 1.38 7.63 17.23
N GLU A 32 1.07 6.34 17.31
CA GLU A 32 1.72 5.41 18.23
C GLU A 32 3.23 5.33 17.97
N PHE A 33 3.63 5.25 16.70
CA PHE A 33 5.03 5.25 16.31
C PHE A 33 5.71 6.57 16.69
N ALA A 34 5.10 7.72 16.35
CA ALA A 34 5.67 9.02 16.66
C ALA A 34 5.79 9.24 18.17
N THR A 35 4.80 8.82 18.96
CA THR A 35 4.83 8.92 20.43
C THR A 35 5.94 8.05 21.01
N THR A 36 6.11 6.84 20.50
CA THR A 36 7.12 5.89 20.98
C THR A 36 8.55 6.38 20.71
N PHE A 37 8.77 7.03 19.57
CA PHE A 37 10.09 7.48 19.11
C PHE A 37 10.31 9.00 19.24
N ASP A 38 9.44 9.70 19.97
CA ASP A 38 9.50 11.15 20.20
C ASP A 38 9.63 11.97 18.89
N LEU A 39 8.79 11.62 17.91
CA LEU A 39 8.73 12.32 16.62
C LEU A 39 7.66 13.43 16.65
N PRO A 40 7.85 14.50 15.85
CA PRO A 40 6.91 15.61 15.82
C PRO A 40 5.50 15.18 15.36
N VAL A 41 4.49 15.56 16.14
CA VAL A 41 3.07 15.46 15.76
C VAL A 41 2.61 16.85 15.34
N VAL A 42 2.19 17.00 14.07
CA VAL A 42 1.76 18.27 13.49
C VAL A 42 0.32 18.14 13.00
N THR A 43 -0.59 18.86 13.63
CA THR A 43 -2.00 18.91 13.24
C THR A 43 -2.19 19.79 11.99
N VAL A 44 -2.80 19.23 10.96
CA VAL A 44 -3.11 19.93 9.70
C VAL A 44 -4.59 19.96 9.37
N ILE A 45 -5.45 19.38 10.22
CA ILE A 45 -6.91 19.46 10.13
C ILE A 45 -7.43 20.08 11.43
N GLU A 46 -8.15 21.19 11.32
CA GLU A 46 -8.82 21.84 12.43
C GLU A 46 -9.88 20.90 13.01
N ASN A 47 -9.79 20.63 14.31
CA ASN A 47 -10.74 19.81 15.02
C ASN A 47 -10.77 20.19 16.51
N ASP A 48 -11.95 20.08 17.12
CA ASP A 48 -12.17 20.34 18.55
C ASP A 48 -12.11 19.04 19.38
N ALA A 49 -11.58 17.95 18.81
CA ALA A 49 -11.56 16.67 19.49
C ALA A 49 -10.47 16.66 20.57
N GLU A 50 -10.82 16.29 21.80
CA GLU A 50 -9.85 15.96 22.85
C GLU A 50 -9.25 14.57 22.61
N THR A 51 -8.76 14.32 21.40
CA THR A 51 -8.15 13.05 21.00
C THR A 51 -6.69 13.25 20.63
N PRO A 52 -5.81 12.26 20.93
CA PRO A 52 -4.39 12.34 20.59
C PRO A 52 -4.12 12.45 19.09
N TYR A 53 -5.04 11.95 18.27
CA TYR A 53 -5.05 12.03 16.80
C TYR A 53 -6.50 12.20 16.32
N TYR A 54 -6.70 12.73 15.12
CA TYR A 54 -8.02 13.00 14.53
C TYR A 54 -8.09 12.52 13.07
N THR A 55 -8.97 11.56 12.79
CA THR A 55 -9.14 10.94 11.45
C THR A 55 -10.39 11.44 10.70
N GLY A 56 -11.08 12.46 11.24
CA GLY A 56 -12.30 12.99 10.65
C GLY A 56 -12.04 13.97 9.49
N ASP A 57 -13.11 14.63 9.07
CA ASP A 57 -13.04 15.71 8.07
C ASP A 57 -13.14 17.06 8.78
N GLY A 58 -12.39 18.04 8.27
CA GLY A 58 -12.32 19.38 8.82
C GLY A 58 -11.55 20.31 7.89
N ALA A 59 -11.56 21.60 8.21
CA ALA A 59 -10.81 22.58 7.46
C ALA A 59 -9.31 22.32 7.62
N HIS A 60 -8.58 22.24 6.50
CA HIS A 60 -7.13 22.15 6.55
C HIS A 60 -6.54 23.44 7.12
N VAL A 61 -5.50 23.28 7.92
CA VAL A 61 -4.72 24.37 8.52
C VAL A 61 -3.23 24.07 8.38
N GLN A 62 -2.39 25.11 8.43
CA GLN A 62 -0.93 24.96 8.29
C GLN A 62 -0.49 24.25 6.99
N SER A 63 -1.34 24.29 5.97
CA SER A 63 -1.26 23.54 4.72
C SER A 63 -1.16 24.46 3.48
N GLY A 64 -1.09 25.77 3.66
CA GLY A 64 -0.82 26.73 2.60
C GLY A 64 -1.99 26.87 1.63
N GLU A 65 -1.81 26.49 0.37
CA GLU A 65 -2.86 26.60 -0.67
C GLU A 65 -4.07 25.68 -0.43
N LEU A 66 -3.98 24.79 0.57
CA LEU A 66 -5.07 23.90 0.98
C LEU A 66 -5.86 24.44 2.17
N ASP A 67 -5.39 25.51 2.83
CA ASP A 67 -6.01 26.03 4.05
C ASP A 67 -7.49 26.40 3.83
N GLY A 68 -8.34 26.00 4.76
CA GLY A 68 -9.79 26.22 4.71
C GLY A 68 -10.57 25.22 3.86
N LEU A 69 -9.90 24.31 3.13
CA LEU A 69 -10.58 23.27 2.37
C LEU A 69 -10.86 22.04 3.25
N ASN A 70 -12.00 21.39 3.01
CA ASN A 70 -12.31 20.06 3.55
C ASN A 70 -11.66 18.96 2.72
N ASN A 71 -11.66 17.72 3.21
CA ASN A 71 -10.92 16.59 2.65
C ASN A 71 -11.12 16.37 1.15
N GLU A 72 -12.36 16.35 0.66
CA GLU A 72 -12.62 16.09 -0.78
C GLU A 72 -11.99 17.18 -1.68
N ALA A 73 -12.20 18.45 -1.34
CA ALA A 73 -11.66 19.58 -2.08
C ALA A 73 -10.13 19.68 -1.93
N ALA A 74 -9.61 19.43 -0.73
CA ALA A 74 -8.18 19.44 -0.43
C ALA A 74 -7.44 18.33 -1.17
N ILE A 75 -7.98 17.11 -1.23
CA ILE A 75 -7.40 15.99 -1.99
C ILE A 75 -7.34 16.34 -3.48
N ALA A 76 -8.43 16.85 -4.06
CA ALA A 76 -8.45 17.25 -5.46
C ALA A 76 -7.41 18.33 -5.76
N LYS A 77 -7.32 19.35 -4.89
CA LYS A 77 -6.36 20.45 -5.04
C LYS A 77 -4.91 20.00 -4.84
N ALA A 78 -4.66 19.15 -3.86
CA ALA A 78 -3.32 18.61 -3.59
C ALA A 78 -2.79 17.79 -4.78
N ILE A 79 -3.64 16.97 -5.40
CA ILE A 79 -3.30 16.22 -6.62
C ILE A 79 -2.91 17.19 -7.75
N GLU A 80 -3.73 18.21 -8.02
CA GLU A 80 -3.45 19.22 -9.05
C GLU A 80 -2.09 19.91 -8.81
N LEU A 81 -1.81 20.30 -7.57
CA LEU A 81 -0.57 20.97 -7.19
C LEU A 81 0.67 20.07 -7.34
N LEU A 82 0.54 18.79 -6.99
CA LEU A 82 1.63 17.82 -7.11
C LEU A 82 1.92 17.46 -8.57
N GLU A 83 0.89 17.28 -9.38
CA GLU A 83 1.01 17.01 -10.82
C GLU A 83 1.60 18.21 -11.56
N ALA A 84 1.13 19.43 -11.28
CA ALA A 84 1.66 20.65 -11.90
C ALA A 84 3.15 20.89 -11.59
N LYS A 85 3.63 20.41 -10.43
CA LYS A 85 5.03 20.50 -10.02
C LYS A 85 5.88 19.31 -10.46
N GLY A 86 5.27 18.27 -11.06
CA GLY A 86 5.95 17.02 -11.41
C GLY A 86 6.46 16.24 -10.20
N LEU A 87 5.83 16.41 -9.03
CA LEU A 87 6.23 15.77 -7.76
C LEU A 87 5.36 14.57 -7.40
N GLY A 88 4.33 14.27 -8.19
CA GLY A 88 3.45 13.12 -8.00
C GLY A 88 2.39 13.03 -9.09
N GLU A 89 1.64 11.94 -9.07
CA GLU A 89 0.52 11.68 -9.97
C GLU A 89 -0.62 11.01 -9.20
N LYS A 90 -1.86 11.18 -9.66
CA LYS A 90 -3.01 10.45 -9.11
C LYS A 90 -2.88 8.95 -9.38
N LYS A 91 -3.00 8.15 -8.31
CA LYS A 91 -3.05 6.69 -8.40
C LYS A 91 -4.29 6.14 -7.71
N VAL A 92 -4.96 5.18 -8.36
CA VAL A 92 -6.01 4.36 -7.73
C VAL A 92 -5.38 3.04 -7.27
N ASN A 93 -5.56 2.72 -5.99
CA ASN A 93 -5.07 1.49 -5.38
C ASN A 93 -6.22 0.65 -4.85
N TYR A 94 -6.05 -0.67 -4.84
CA TYR A 94 -7.03 -1.63 -4.32
C TYR A 94 -6.43 -2.41 -3.15
N LYS A 95 -7.26 -2.68 -2.14
CA LYS A 95 -6.89 -3.60 -1.05
C LYS A 95 -6.84 -5.06 -1.52
N LEU A 96 -7.51 -5.35 -2.64
CA LEU A 96 -7.51 -6.67 -3.28
C LEU A 96 -6.08 -7.05 -3.68
N ARG A 97 -5.69 -8.29 -3.37
CA ARG A 97 -4.39 -8.87 -3.74
C ARG A 97 -4.59 -9.93 -4.80
N ASP A 98 -3.53 -10.20 -5.55
CA ASP A 98 -3.52 -11.32 -6.48
C ASP A 98 -3.81 -12.63 -5.77
N TRP A 99 -4.51 -13.51 -6.47
CA TRP A 99 -4.90 -14.78 -5.93
C TRP A 99 -3.73 -15.75 -5.94
N LEU A 100 -3.16 -16.00 -4.76
CA LEU A 100 -2.21 -17.09 -4.58
C LEU A 100 -2.97 -18.43 -4.53
N PHE A 101 -3.08 -19.11 -5.67
CA PHE A 101 -3.74 -20.41 -5.79
C PHE A 101 -2.76 -21.60 -5.79
N SER A 102 -1.47 -21.37 -6.06
CA SER A 102 -0.44 -22.42 -6.00
C SER A 102 -0.32 -23.02 -4.61
N ARG A 103 -0.15 -24.35 -4.51
CA ARG A 103 -0.01 -25.06 -3.23
C ARG A 103 1.16 -26.04 -3.29
N GLN A 104 1.94 -26.10 -2.20
CA GLN A 104 2.99 -27.11 -2.02
C GLN A 104 2.39 -28.39 -1.41
N ARG A 105 1.46 -29.01 -2.15
CA ARG A 105 0.75 -30.24 -1.76
C ARG A 105 0.69 -31.19 -2.95
N TYR A 106 0.84 -32.49 -2.68
CA TYR A 106 0.69 -33.52 -3.70
C TYR A 106 -0.75 -33.63 -4.20
N TRP A 107 -1.74 -33.67 -3.29
CA TRP A 107 -3.14 -33.85 -3.66
C TRP A 107 -3.77 -32.55 -4.18
N GLY A 108 -3.59 -32.29 -5.48
CA GLY A 108 -4.14 -31.14 -6.19
C GLY A 108 -3.95 -31.27 -7.70
N GLU A 109 -4.54 -30.36 -8.46
CA GLU A 109 -4.33 -30.28 -9.91
C GLU A 109 -2.90 -29.78 -10.21
N PRO A 110 -2.11 -30.52 -11.02
CA PRO A 110 -0.80 -30.05 -11.46
C PRO A 110 -0.90 -28.74 -12.26
N ILE A 111 -0.05 -27.76 -11.93
CA ILE A 111 0.04 -26.50 -12.68
C ILE A 111 0.73 -26.80 -14.03
N PRO A 112 0.10 -26.53 -15.19
CA PRO A 112 0.61 -26.92 -16.50
C PRO A 112 1.70 -25.96 -17.02
N ILE A 113 2.78 -25.81 -16.26
CA ILE A 113 3.96 -25.00 -16.60
C ILE A 113 5.20 -25.90 -16.68
N ILE A 114 5.95 -25.76 -17.76
CA ILE A 114 7.22 -26.44 -18.01
C ILE A 114 8.34 -25.43 -17.73
N HIS A 115 9.33 -25.86 -16.93
CA HIS A 115 10.58 -25.14 -16.72
C HIS A 115 11.68 -25.80 -17.56
N TRP A 116 12.29 -25.05 -18.48
CA TRP A 116 13.33 -25.55 -19.37
C TRP A 116 14.72 -25.39 -18.75
N GLU A 117 15.68 -26.19 -19.23
CA GLU A 117 17.07 -26.15 -18.75
C GLU A 117 17.77 -24.81 -19.03
N ASP A 118 17.30 -24.06 -20.03
CA ASP A 118 17.78 -22.72 -20.38
C ASP A 118 17.20 -21.60 -19.50
N GLY A 119 16.31 -21.95 -18.56
CA GLY A 119 15.65 -21.01 -17.65
C GLY A 119 14.36 -20.39 -18.18
N SER A 120 13.95 -20.69 -19.42
CA SER A 120 12.67 -20.25 -19.96
C SER A 120 11.49 -21.06 -19.40
N MET A 121 10.27 -20.54 -19.58
CA MET A 121 9.04 -21.21 -19.16
C MET A 121 8.01 -21.22 -20.30
N THR A 122 7.30 -22.33 -20.45
CA THR A 122 6.16 -22.45 -21.36
C THR A 122 5.00 -23.18 -20.69
N THR A 123 3.80 -23.07 -21.24
CA THR A 123 2.65 -23.89 -20.83
C THR A 123 2.69 -25.27 -21.50
N VAL A 124 2.07 -26.27 -20.89
CA VAL A 124 1.78 -27.55 -21.56
C VAL A 124 0.83 -27.28 -22.75
N PRO A 125 1.08 -27.86 -23.94
CA PRO A 125 0.18 -27.71 -25.09
C PRO A 125 -1.25 -28.18 -24.79
N GLU A 126 -2.27 -27.49 -25.33
CA GLU A 126 -3.68 -27.82 -25.06
C GLU A 126 -4.05 -29.27 -25.42
N ASN A 127 -3.46 -29.81 -26.49
CA ASN A 127 -3.66 -31.19 -26.94
C ASN A 127 -2.97 -32.25 -26.07
N GLU A 128 -2.16 -31.83 -25.10
CA GLU A 128 -1.51 -32.69 -24.11
C GLU A 128 -2.18 -32.60 -22.71
N LEU A 129 -3.21 -31.77 -22.57
CA LEU A 129 -4.03 -31.71 -21.37
C LEU A 129 -5.04 -32.87 -21.32
N PRO A 130 -5.44 -33.34 -20.11
CA PRO A 130 -5.03 -32.85 -18.80
C PRO A 130 -3.64 -33.36 -18.37
N LEU A 131 -2.89 -32.51 -17.67
CA LEU A 131 -1.69 -32.93 -16.95
C LEU A 131 -2.11 -33.76 -15.73
N LEU A 132 -1.98 -35.07 -15.83
CA LEU A 132 -2.42 -35.99 -14.78
C LEU A 132 -1.45 -35.98 -13.59
N LEU A 133 -2.00 -35.95 -12.38
CA LEU A 133 -1.21 -36.11 -11.16
C LEU A 133 -0.54 -37.50 -11.17
N PRO A 134 0.79 -37.60 -10.98
CA PRO A 134 1.47 -38.89 -10.91
C PRO A 134 0.90 -39.73 -9.77
N LYS A 135 0.66 -41.03 -9.99
CA LYS A 135 0.20 -41.91 -8.91
C LYS A 135 1.36 -42.22 -7.96
N THR A 136 1.08 -42.20 -6.67
CA THR A 136 1.97 -42.66 -5.60
C THR A 136 1.57 -44.06 -5.17
N ASP A 137 2.55 -44.91 -4.84
CA ASP A 137 2.36 -46.32 -4.46
C ASP A 137 2.05 -46.53 -2.96
N GLU A 138 1.70 -45.46 -2.23
CA GLU A 138 1.15 -45.53 -0.86
C GLU A 138 -0.38 -45.60 -0.86
#